data_AF-A0A1F7YLH8-F1
#
_entry.id   AF-A0A1F7YLH8-F1
#
_cell.length_a   1.000
_cell.length_b   1.000
_cell.length_c   1.000
_cell.angle_alpha   90.00
_cell.angle_beta   90.00
_cell.angle_gamma   90.00
#
_symmetry.space_group_name_H-M   'P 1'
#
loop_
_entity.id
_entity.type
_entity.pdbx_description
1 polymer ?
#
loop_
_entity_poly.entity_id
_entity_poly.type
_entity_poly.pdbx_seq_one_letter_code
_entity_poly.pdbx_strand_id
1 'polypeptide(L)'
;MNKNIIVVASVTCVIIVSALISLKASRLSQNAPEKPLETSAETIHYHAGFQVYIDNKLQDYSGLEYMNFKPCSEDEYHTQLTPEEEQLEKAHLHDSIGDVVHVHRPNVVWGDLFTNISLEIDPNATAYINGELVENILEYPIRSYDSLVIFESESTNIEERLALRVTKEHIVEAESRSELCGS
;
A
#
# COMPACT_ATOMS: atom_id res chain seq x y z
N MET A 1 -48.94 -11.36 30.95
CA MET A 1 -48.30 -12.36 31.83
C MET A 1 -48.98 -13.70 31.59
N ASN A 2 -48.40 -14.55 30.74
CA ASN A 2 -48.82 -15.96 30.62
C ASN A 2 -47.56 -16.83 30.81
N LYS A 3 -47.60 -17.67 31.84
CA LYS A 3 -46.64 -18.76 32.08
C LYS A 3 -47.27 -20.07 31.62
N ASN A 4 -46.40 -21.10 31.51
CA ASN A 4 -46.67 -22.54 31.52
C ASN A 4 -46.81 -23.18 30.13
N ILE A 5 -46.23 -24.34 29.79
CA ILE A 5 -45.62 -25.44 30.55
C ILE A 5 -44.68 -26.22 29.60
N ILE A 6 -43.60 -26.78 30.13
CA ILE A 6 -42.72 -27.76 29.49
C ILE A 6 -43.26 -29.16 29.79
N VAL A 7 -43.36 -30.04 28.80
CA VAL A 7 -43.44 -31.50 29.01
C VAL A 7 -42.45 -32.21 28.09
N VAL A 8 -41.71 -33.11 28.73
CA VAL A 8 -40.58 -33.91 28.27
C VAL A 8 -41.07 -35.19 27.58
N ALA A 9 -40.39 -35.65 26.53
CA ALA A 9 -40.46 -37.06 26.14
C ALA A 9 -39.12 -37.55 25.56
N SER A 10 -38.45 -38.33 26.41
CA SER A 10 -37.39 -39.31 26.15
C SER A 10 -37.76 -40.30 25.04
N VAL A 11 -36.84 -40.63 24.12
CA VAL A 11 -36.66 -42.01 23.64
C VAL A 11 -35.18 -42.32 23.39
N THR A 12 -34.84 -43.48 23.91
CA THR A 12 -33.58 -44.20 24.10
C THR A 12 -33.02 -44.80 22.79
N CYS A 13 -31.68 -44.71 22.67
CA CYS A 13 -30.73 -45.78 22.30
C CYS A 13 -31.07 -46.80 21.19
N VAL A 14 -30.27 -46.81 20.13
CA VAL A 14 -29.86 -48.05 19.42
C VAL A 14 -28.35 -47.98 19.16
N ILE A 15 -27.67 -49.05 19.56
CA ILE A 15 -26.24 -49.31 19.46
C ILE A 15 -26.00 -50.35 18.33
N ILE A 16 -24.75 -50.37 17.82
CA ILE A 16 -24.03 -51.46 17.10
C ILE A 16 -24.43 -51.54 15.61
N VAL A 17 -23.55 -51.61 14.60
CA VAL A 17 -22.39 -52.50 14.44
C VAL A 17 -21.32 -51.93 13.48
N SER A 18 -20.08 -52.12 13.88
CA SER A 18 -18.83 -51.88 13.18
C SER A 18 -18.70 -52.70 11.89
N ALA A 19 -18.21 -52.08 10.80
CA ALA A 19 -17.62 -52.78 9.67
C ALA A 19 -16.21 -52.21 9.40
N LEU A 20 -15.21 -53.00 9.80
CA LEU A 20 -13.81 -52.84 9.42
C LEU A 20 -13.64 -53.24 7.95
N ILE A 21 -13.30 -52.29 7.09
CA ILE A 21 -12.70 -52.60 5.78
C ILE A 21 -11.31 -51.97 5.79
N SER A 22 -10.33 -52.84 5.98
CA SER A 22 -8.91 -52.55 5.80
C SER A 22 -8.55 -52.93 4.37
N LEU A 23 -8.21 -51.95 3.53
CA LEU A 23 -7.38 -52.20 2.34
C LEU A 23 -6.19 -51.23 2.35
N LYS A 24 -5.02 -51.85 2.38
CA LYS A 24 -3.70 -51.23 2.33
C LYS A 24 -3.39 -50.68 0.93
N ALA A 25 -2.78 -49.50 0.97
CA ALA A 25 -1.68 -49.01 0.14
C ALA A 25 -1.81 -49.00 -1.39
N SER A 26 -1.72 -47.78 -1.94
CA SER A 26 -0.81 -47.48 -3.04
C SER A 26 -0.33 -46.04 -2.88
N ARG A 27 0.82 -45.86 -2.23
CA ARG A 27 1.61 -44.62 -2.36
C ARG A 27 2.20 -44.62 -3.76
N LEU A 28 1.57 -43.89 -4.68
CA LEU A 28 2.28 -43.39 -5.86
C LEU A 28 2.78 -42.00 -5.52
N SER A 29 4.07 -42.00 -5.20
CA SER A 29 5.01 -40.88 -5.23
C SER A 29 4.75 -40.00 -6.46
N GLN A 30 4.14 -38.84 -6.26
CA GLN A 30 4.37 -37.69 -7.12
C GLN A 30 5.40 -36.82 -6.41
N ASN A 31 6.68 -37.11 -6.68
CA ASN A 31 7.77 -36.16 -6.52
C ASN A 31 7.52 -35.04 -7.53
N ALA A 32 6.64 -34.09 -7.19
CA ALA A 32 6.82 -32.74 -7.69
C ALA A 32 7.98 -32.16 -6.86
N PRO A 33 9.01 -31.55 -7.47
CA PRO A 33 9.95 -30.78 -6.69
C PRO A 33 9.13 -29.67 -6.04
N GLU A 34 8.97 -29.71 -4.71
CA GLU A 34 8.57 -28.53 -3.96
C GLU A 34 9.61 -27.47 -4.33
N LYS A 35 9.20 -26.48 -5.14
CA LYS A 35 9.98 -25.28 -5.41
C LYS A 35 10.42 -24.80 -4.02
N PRO A 36 11.73 -24.69 -3.75
CA PRO A 36 12.20 -24.17 -2.47
C PRO A 36 11.44 -22.87 -2.22
N LEU A 37 10.81 -22.77 -1.04
CA LEU A 37 10.23 -21.52 -0.57
C LEU A 37 11.42 -20.58 -0.40
N GLU A 38 11.78 -19.88 -1.47
CA GLU A 38 12.72 -18.78 -1.38
C GLU A 38 12.10 -17.80 -0.41
N THR A 39 12.73 -17.67 0.74
CA THR A 39 12.52 -16.54 1.63
C THR A 39 13.02 -15.34 0.84
N SER A 40 12.16 -14.72 0.05
CA SER A 40 12.46 -13.43 -0.56
C SER A 40 12.85 -12.51 0.60
N ALA A 41 14.04 -11.93 0.53
CA ALA A 41 14.36 -10.83 1.41
C ALA A 41 13.24 -9.81 1.21
N GLU A 42 12.50 -9.46 2.27
CA GLU A 42 11.36 -8.55 2.15
C GLU A 42 11.82 -7.29 1.42
N THR A 43 11.37 -7.14 0.17
CA THR A 43 11.59 -5.95 -0.62
C THR A 43 10.74 -4.85 0.02
N ILE A 44 11.35 -3.71 0.30
CA ILE A 44 10.59 -2.58 0.83
C ILE A 44 9.69 -2.13 -0.32
N HIS A 45 8.37 -2.23 -0.13
CA HIS A 45 7.37 -1.72 -1.05
C HIS A 45 6.13 -1.32 -0.26
N TYR A 46 5.82 -0.02 -0.28
CA TYR A 46 4.57 0.50 0.30
C TYR A 46 4.14 1.77 -0.42
N HIS A 47 2.92 2.20 -0.12
CA HIS A 47 2.28 3.34 -0.76
C HIS A 47 1.84 4.39 0.25
N ALA A 48 1.78 5.64 -0.18
CA ALA A 48 1.24 6.75 0.60
C ALA A 48 0.50 7.73 -0.33
N GLY A 49 -0.41 8.51 0.22
CA GLY A 49 -1.17 9.53 -0.50
C GLY A 49 -0.57 10.91 -0.33
N PHE A 50 -0.67 11.76 -1.34
CA PHE A 50 -0.28 13.17 -1.22
C PHE A 50 -1.15 14.10 -2.07
N GLN A 51 -1.26 15.35 -1.63
CA GLN A 51 -1.89 16.44 -2.35
C GLN A 51 -1.08 17.72 -2.13
N VAL A 52 -0.92 18.50 -3.20
CA VAL A 52 -0.26 19.81 -3.15
C VAL A 52 -1.22 20.87 -3.66
N TYR A 53 -1.39 21.93 -2.88
CA TYR A 53 -2.20 23.08 -3.23
C TYR A 53 -1.28 24.29 -3.48
N ILE A 54 -1.29 24.79 -4.72
CA ILE A 54 -0.57 26.00 -5.15
C ILE A 54 -1.61 27.05 -5.51
N ASP A 55 -1.48 28.26 -4.98
CA ASP A 55 -2.46 29.35 -5.17
C ASP A 55 -3.91 28.90 -4.93
N ASN A 56 -4.11 28.13 -3.86
CA ASN A 56 -5.41 27.57 -3.48
C ASN A 56 -6.03 26.57 -4.48
N LYS A 57 -5.23 25.99 -5.39
CA LYS A 57 -5.67 24.98 -6.36
C LYS A 57 -4.93 23.67 -6.15
N LEU A 58 -5.68 22.58 -6.08
CA LEU A 58 -5.14 21.23 -6.10
C LEU A 58 -4.39 21.02 -7.42
N GLN A 59 -3.13 20.60 -7.33
CA GLN A 59 -2.32 20.23 -8.48
C GLN A 59 -2.63 18.79 -8.91
N ASP A 60 -2.55 18.53 -10.21
CA ASP A 60 -2.76 17.21 -10.81
C ASP A 60 -1.43 16.68 -11.34
N TYR A 61 -0.95 15.59 -10.75
CA TYR A 61 0.29 14.92 -11.15
C TYR A 61 0.03 13.60 -11.91
N SER A 62 -1.17 13.41 -12.47
CA SER A 62 -1.51 12.20 -13.26
C SER A 62 -0.89 12.17 -14.67
N GLY A 63 -0.27 13.28 -15.09
CA GLY A 63 0.42 13.43 -16.38
C GLY A 63 1.62 12.50 -16.55
N LEU A 64 1.91 12.11 -17.79
CA LEU A 64 2.99 11.16 -18.13
C LEU A 64 4.38 11.68 -17.74
N GLU A 65 4.56 12.99 -17.68
CA GLU A 65 5.79 13.66 -17.26
C GLU A 65 6.19 13.38 -15.80
N TYR A 66 5.24 12.95 -14.96
CA TYR A 66 5.47 12.61 -13.56
C TYR A 66 5.56 11.10 -13.32
N MET A 67 5.28 10.29 -14.34
CA MET A 67 5.21 8.85 -14.23
C MET A 67 6.57 8.22 -14.46
N ASN A 68 6.94 7.26 -13.62
CA ASN A 68 8.00 6.31 -13.92
C ASN A 68 7.41 5.13 -14.72
N PHE A 69 8.16 4.62 -15.70
CA PHE A 69 7.68 3.59 -16.64
C PHE A 69 8.48 2.30 -16.55
N LYS A 70 9.48 2.25 -15.67
CA LYS A 70 10.24 1.02 -15.44
C LYS A 70 9.35 0.02 -14.69
N PRO A 71 9.17 -1.21 -15.21
CA PRO A 71 8.44 -2.23 -14.49
C PRO A 71 9.17 -2.54 -13.18
N CYS A 72 8.43 -2.61 -12.07
CA CYS A 72 8.98 -3.02 -10.78
C CYS A 72 9.24 -4.53 -10.80
N SER A 73 10.34 -4.97 -11.41
CA SER A 73 10.76 -6.38 -11.37
C SER A 73 11.76 -6.61 -10.25
N GLU A 74 11.58 -7.68 -9.48
CA GLU A 74 12.52 -8.13 -8.44
C GLU A 74 13.93 -8.39 -8.98
N ASP A 75 14.09 -8.59 -10.29
CA ASP A 75 15.37 -8.85 -10.94
C ASP A 75 16.30 -7.62 -11.02
N GLU A 76 15.82 -6.39 -10.75
CA GLU A 76 16.65 -5.18 -10.79
C GLU A 76 17.60 -5.04 -9.59
N TYR A 77 17.42 -5.82 -8.52
CA TYR A 77 18.35 -5.86 -7.38
C TYR A 77 19.76 -6.38 -7.75
N HIS A 78 19.94 -6.95 -8.95
CA HIS A 78 21.21 -7.53 -9.39
C HIS A 78 22.03 -6.64 -10.34
N THR A 79 21.53 -5.45 -10.68
CA THR A 79 22.25 -4.45 -11.46
C THR A 79 22.69 -3.28 -10.58
N GLN A 80 23.93 -2.81 -10.73
CA GLN A 80 24.36 -1.57 -10.09
C GLN A 80 23.62 -0.41 -10.73
N LEU A 81 22.59 0.08 -10.05
CA LEU A 81 21.90 1.30 -10.43
C LEU A 81 22.86 2.48 -10.37
N THR A 82 22.72 3.39 -11.33
CA THR A 82 23.38 4.70 -11.23
C THR A 82 22.82 5.48 -10.04
N PRO A 83 23.53 6.50 -9.50
CA PRO A 83 22.99 7.32 -8.42
C PRO A 83 21.65 7.98 -8.74
N GLU A 84 21.40 8.31 -10.02
CA GLU A 84 20.14 8.87 -10.50
C GLU A 84 19.00 7.84 -10.46
N GLU A 85 19.26 6.63 -10.93
CA GLU A 85 18.29 5.53 -10.86
C GLU A 85 17.99 5.14 -9.41
N GLU A 86 19.00 5.12 -8.54
CA GLU A 86 18.79 4.84 -7.11
C GLU A 86 17.93 5.93 -6.44
N GLN A 87 18.07 7.19 -6.85
CA GLN A 87 17.20 8.28 -6.39
C GLN A 87 15.77 8.10 -6.90
N LEU A 88 15.58 7.73 -8.17
CA LEU A 88 14.26 7.50 -8.75
C LEU A 88 13.53 6.33 -8.07
N GLU A 89 14.24 5.27 -7.70
CA GLU A 89 13.70 4.10 -7.00
C GLU A 89 13.27 4.39 -5.54
N LYS A 90 13.66 5.53 -4.97
CA LYS A 90 13.21 5.89 -3.62
C LYS A 90 11.71 6.11 -3.56
N ALA A 91 11.18 6.97 -4.43
CA ALA A 91 9.77 7.37 -4.42
C ALA A 91 9.30 7.85 -5.80
N HIS A 92 8.26 7.26 -6.37
CA HIS A 92 7.76 7.65 -7.70
C HIS A 92 6.27 7.37 -7.91
N LEU A 93 5.71 7.90 -9.00
CA LEU A 93 4.30 7.73 -9.40
C LEU A 93 4.21 6.84 -10.63
N HIS A 94 3.20 5.97 -10.72
CA HIS A 94 2.91 5.15 -11.90
C HIS A 94 1.41 5.16 -12.22
N ASP A 95 1.01 4.51 -13.32
CA ASP A 95 -0.39 4.19 -13.66
C ASP A 95 -1.34 5.38 -13.82
N SER A 96 -0.79 6.56 -14.10
CA SER A 96 -1.51 7.82 -14.15
C SER A 96 -2.27 8.13 -12.85
N ILE A 97 -1.74 7.65 -11.71
CA ILE A 97 -2.25 7.95 -10.37
C ILE A 97 -1.37 9.04 -9.78
N GLY A 98 -1.84 10.28 -9.87
CA GLY A 98 -1.07 11.48 -9.50
C GLY A 98 -1.04 11.80 -8.01
N ASP A 99 -1.67 10.99 -7.17
CA ASP A 99 -1.87 11.27 -5.75
C ASP A 99 -1.46 10.11 -4.83
N VAL A 100 -0.89 9.03 -5.40
CA VAL A 100 -0.38 7.87 -4.66
C VAL A 100 1.07 7.62 -5.04
N VAL A 101 1.98 7.71 -4.06
CA VAL A 101 3.41 7.45 -4.21
C VAL A 101 3.74 5.98 -3.94
N HIS A 102 4.62 5.42 -4.75
CA HIS A 102 5.31 4.13 -4.54
C HIS A 102 6.65 4.37 -3.87
N VAL A 103 7.00 3.55 -2.87
CA VAL A 103 8.29 3.63 -2.17
C VAL A 103 9.00 2.28 -2.18
N HIS A 104 10.22 2.21 -2.75
CA HIS A 104 11.00 0.97 -2.85
C HIS A 104 12.31 0.94 -2.06
N ARG A 105 12.58 1.95 -1.21
CA ARG A 105 13.84 2.07 -0.45
C ARG A 105 13.60 2.41 1.03
N PRO A 106 14.57 2.09 1.91
CA PRO A 106 14.49 2.48 3.32
C PRO A 106 14.80 3.97 3.51
N ASN A 107 14.28 4.55 4.60
CA ASN A 107 14.56 5.94 5.03
C ASN A 107 14.23 7.01 3.97
N VAL A 108 13.23 6.76 3.14
CA VAL A 108 12.75 7.70 2.12
C VAL A 108 11.95 8.82 2.77
N VAL A 109 12.18 10.04 2.32
CA VAL A 109 11.49 11.24 2.79
C VAL A 109 10.68 11.86 1.66
N TRP A 110 9.70 12.71 1.98
CA TRP A 110 8.87 13.36 0.95
C TRP A 110 9.66 14.20 -0.06
N GLY A 111 10.80 14.78 0.36
CA GLY A 111 11.71 15.48 -0.54
C GLY A 111 12.27 14.60 -1.66
N ASP A 112 12.39 13.28 -1.45
CA ASP A 112 12.81 12.35 -2.51
C ASP A 112 11.77 12.27 -3.63
N LEU A 113 10.48 12.18 -3.29
CA LEU A 113 9.39 12.20 -4.27
C LEU A 113 9.40 13.51 -5.06
N PHE A 114 9.44 14.64 -4.37
CA PHE A 114 9.38 15.96 -5.02
C PHE A 114 10.58 16.22 -5.93
N THR A 115 11.76 15.72 -5.57
CA THR A 115 12.92 15.69 -6.46
C THR A 115 12.62 14.89 -7.73
N ASN A 116 12.05 13.69 -7.58
CA ASN A 116 11.81 12.77 -8.70
C ASN A 116 10.75 13.28 -9.68
N ILE A 117 9.72 13.97 -9.19
CA ILE A 117 8.69 14.61 -10.04
C ILE A 117 9.02 16.05 -10.44
N SER A 118 10.26 16.50 -10.16
CA SER A 118 10.74 17.86 -10.46
C SER A 118 9.83 18.98 -9.92
N LEU A 119 9.30 18.78 -8.70
CA LEU A 119 8.47 19.75 -8.00
C LEU A 119 9.29 20.46 -6.92
N GLU A 120 9.40 21.78 -7.02
CA GLU A 120 9.94 22.60 -5.94
C GLU A 120 8.83 22.90 -4.92
N ILE A 121 9.14 22.66 -3.64
CA ILE A 121 8.26 22.90 -2.49
C ILE A 121 8.99 23.86 -1.56
N ASP A 122 8.32 24.93 -1.11
CA ASP A 122 8.89 25.82 -0.09
C ASP A 122 9.14 25.00 1.19
N PRO A 123 10.37 24.97 1.74
CA PRO A 123 10.64 24.31 3.01
C PRO A 123 9.78 24.82 4.18
N ASN A 124 9.20 26.02 4.05
CA ASN A 124 8.30 26.64 5.02
C ASN A 124 6.81 26.50 4.68
N ALA A 125 6.47 25.73 3.63
CA ALA A 125 5.09 25.46 3.27
C ALA A 125 4.33 24.81 4.45
N THR A 126 3.04 25.11 4.56
CA THR A 126 2.22 24.49 5.60
C THR A 126 1.89 23.07 5.17
N ALA A 127 2.32 22.07 5.95
CA ALA A 127 2.14 20.66 5.62
C ALA A 127 1.42 19.91 6.74
N TYR A 128 0.56 18.97 6.35
CA TYR A 128 -0.15 18.09 7.26
C TYR A 128 0.06 16.64 6.87
N ILE A 129 0.33 15.78 7.85
CA ILE A 129 0.32 14.33 7.68
C ILE A 129 -0.87 13.78 8.45
N ASN A 130 -1.77 13.10 7.76
CA ASN A 130 -2.98 12.52 8.36
C ASN A 130 -3.87 13.53 9.11
N GLY A 131 -3.79 14.81 8.73
CA GLY A 131 -4.50 15.93 9.36
C GLY A 131 -3.75 16.60 10.52
N GLU A 132 -2.56 16.12 10.88
CA GLU A 132 -1.71 16.75 11.90
C GLU A 132 -0.64 17.64 11.25
N LEU A 133 -0.49 18.86 11.76
CA LEU A 133 0.51 19.81 11.26
C LEU A 133 1.92 19.25 11.51
N VAL A 134 2.79 19.31 10.50
CA VAL A 134 4.20 18.87 10.58
C VAL A 134 5.14 19.97 10.10
N GLU A 135 6.34 20.00 10.69
CA GLU A 135 7.44 20.86 10.26
C GLU A 135 8.46 20.05 9.43
N ASN A 136 9.27 20.73 8.63
CA ASN A 136 10.35 20.15 7.82
C ASN A 136 9.87 19.00 6.92
N ILE A 137 8.77 19.21 6.18
CA ILE A 137 8.12 18.15 5.41
C ILE A 137 9.07 17.45 4.42
N LEU A 138 10.03 18.17 3.85
CA LEU A 138 11.01 17.62 2.90
C LEU A 138 11.93 16.57 3.54
N GLU A 139 12.13 16.61 4.85
CA GLU A 139 12.92 15.66 5.62
C GLU A 139 12.03 14.65 6.38
N TYR A 140 10.71 14.78 6.29
CA TYR A 140 9.78 13.90 6.98
C TYR A 140 9.69 12.55 6.27
N PRO A 141 9.83 11.41 6.99
CA PRO A 141 9.81 10.09 6.39
C PRO A 141 8.43 9.75 5.83
N ILE A 142 8.39 9.15 4.63
CA ILE A 142 7.15 8.60 4.10
C ILE A 142 6.82 7.33 4.89
N ARG A 143 5.56 7.16 5.31
CA ARG A 143 5.08 5.91 5.92
C ARG A 143 3.90 5.36 5.14
N SER A 144 3.75 4.04 5.24
CA SER A 144 2.64 3.33 4.60
C SER A 144 1.30 3.92 5.02
N TYR A 145 0.48 4.23 4.01
CA TYR A 145 -0.85 4.83 4.12
C TYR A 145 -0.91 6.24 4.74
N ASP A 146 0.23 6.95 4.84
CA ASP A 146 0.19 8.37 5.16
C ASP A 146 -0.60 9.14 4.11
N SER A 147 -1.20 10.25 4.53
CA SER A 147 -1.88 11.19 3.65
C SER A 147 -1.32 12.58 3.89
N LEU A 148 -0.43 13.01 2.99
CA LEU A 148 0.19 14.32 3.00
C LEU A 148 -0.71 15.36 2.30
N VAL A 149 -0.85 16.53 2.91
CA VAL A 149 -1.42 17.72 2.28
C VAL A 149 -0.47 18.90 2.47
N ILE A 150 -0.03 19.53 1.38
CA ILE A 150 0.82 20.74 1.38
C ILE A 150 0.04 21.95 0.86
N PHE A 151 0.24 23.11 1.51
CA PHE A 151 -0.19 24.41 1.05
C PHE A 151 1.03 25.34 0.84
N GLU A 152 1.35 25.65 -0.43
CA GLU A 152 2.50 26.50 -0.84
C GLU A 152 2.24 28.01 -0.65
N SER A 153 1.00 28.40 -0.35
CA SER A 153 0.59 29.79 -0.14
C SER A 153 -0.39 29.86 1.03
N GLU A 154 -0.72 31.08 1.49
CA GLU A 154 -1.83 31.26 2.43
C GLU A 154 -3.09 30.57 1.89
N SER A 155 -3.57 29.58 2.64
CA SER A 155 -4.71 28.78 2.26
C SER A 155 -5.95 29.24 2.99
N THR A 156 -7.02 29.47 2.24
CA THR A 156 -8.37 29.51 2.80
C THR A 156 -8.92 28.08 2.81
N ASN A 157 -9.76 27.74 3.79
CA ASN A 157 -10.46 26.44 3.87
C ASN A 157 -9.56 25.21 4.11
N ILE A 158 -8.54 25.32 4.96
CA ILE A 158 -7.66 24.19 5.32
C ILE A 158 -8.47 22.98 5.79
N GLU A 159 -9.40 23.16 6.73
CA GLU A 159 -10.22 22.06 7.28
C GLU A 159 -11.01 21.29 6.22
N GLU A 160 -11.61 22.01 5.26
CA GLU A 160 -12.36 21.40 4.15
C GLU A 160 -11.44 20.56 3.26
N ARG A 161 -10.24 21.07 2.96
CA ARG A 161 -9.26 20.36 2.12
C ARG A 161 -8.65 19.16 2.84
N LEU A 162 -8.38 19.28 4.13
CA LEU A 162 -7.94 18.15 4.95
C LEU A 162 -8.99 17.05 5.01
N ALA A 163 -10.28 17.37 4.94
CA ALA A 163 -11.36 16.38 4.84
C ALA A 163 -11.38 15.65 3.47
N LEU A 164 -10.80 16.24 2.42
CA LEU A 164 -10.69 15.69 1.06
C LEU A 164 -9.32 15.05 0.76
N ARG A 165 -8.46 14.93 1.77
CA ARG A 165 -7.15 14.28 1.64
C ARG A 165 -7.29 12.86 1.10
N VAL A 166 -6.23 12.36 0.46
CA VAL A 166 -6.18 10.99 -0.03
C VAL A 166 -6.48 10.02 1.11
N THR A 167 -7.47 9.15 0.89
CA THR A 167 -7.92 8.19 1.90
C THR A 167 -7.11 6.91 1.83
N LYS A 168 -7.06 6.17 2.95
CA LYS A 168 -6.44 4.85 2.96
C LYS A 168 -7.12 3.92 1.96
N GLU A 169 -8.43 4.00 1.84
CA GLU A 169 -9.23 3.21 0.91
C GLU A 169 -8.80 3.44 -0.54
N HIS A 170 -8.56 4.69 -0.94
CA HIS A 170 -8.05 5.03 -2.28
C HIS A 170 -6.63 4.49 -2.51
N ILE A 171 -5.76 4.59 -1.50
CA ILE A 171 -4.39 4.04 -1.61
C ILE A 171 -4.44 2.52 -1.83
N VAL A 172 -5.29 1.80 -1.09
CA VAL A 172 -5.48 0.35 -1.27
C VAL A 172 -6.12 0.02 -2.63
N GLU A 173 -7.02 0.85 -3.13
CA GLU A 173 -7.56 0.69 -4.48
C GLU A 173 -6.46 0.86 -5.55
N ALA A 174 -5.62 1.88 -5.41
CA ALA A 174 -4.46 2.10 -6.28
C ALA A 174 -3.51 0.90 -6.27
N GLU A 175 -3.19 0.37 -5.08
CA GLU A 175 -2.39 -0.86 -4.90
C GLU A 175 -2.94 -2.02 -5.75
N SER A 176 -4.25 -2.26 -5.68
CA SER A 176 -4.90 -3.35 -6.42
C SER A 176 -4.88 -3.16 -7.94
N ARG A 177 -4.82 -1.92 -8.40
CA ARG A 177 -4.69 -1.61 -9.83
C ARG A 177 -3.25 -1.73 -10.32
N SER A 178 -2.30 -1.46 -9.44
CA SER A 178 -0.87 -1.52 -9.66
C SER A 178 -0.29 -2.94 -9.47
N GLU A 179 -1.13 -3.98 -9.33
CA GLU A 179 -0.77 -5.42 -9.22
C GLU A 179 0.13 -5.98 -10.36
N LEU A 180 0.45 -5.18 -11.37
CA LEU A 180 1.49 -5.49 -12.36
C LEU A 180 2.92 -5.22 -11.86
N CYS A 181 3.07 -4.61 -10.69
CA CYS A 181 4.34 -4.32 -10.06
C CYS A 181 4.57 -5.31 -8.89
N GLY A 182 5.08 -6.50 -9.20
CA GLY A 182 5.49 -7.50 -8.19
C GLY A 182 4.71 -8.82 -8.18
N SER A 183 4.36 -9.39 -9.34
CA SER A 183 3.94 -10.80 -9.45
C SER A 183 4.85 -11.63 -10.35
#